data_AF-A0A954JQS3-F1
#
_entry.id   AF-A0A954JQS3-F1
#
_cell.length_a   1.000
_cell.length_b   1.000
_cell.length_c   1.000
_cell.angle_alpha   90.00
_cell.angle_beta   90.00
_cell.angle_gamma   90.00
#
_symmetry.space_group_name_H-M   'P 1'
#
loop_
_entity.id
_entity.type
_entity.pdbx_description
1 polymer ?
#
loop_
_entity_poly.entity_id
_entity_poly.type
_entity_poly.pdbx_seq_one_letter_code
_entity_poly.pdbx_strand_id
1 'polypeptide(L)'
;MDDDWRNFISYHAAAADVSNYVQIPYTEKTRFVFDKVGWSLIDYLMVRNFNYLDPETFSAANLRNFKKQANAVSVWKHPQVMQSRVFEFKTAFSNPILVFCFVAAIFFACLNQKGYWQRSIVKWLLMWSVLIMAGLIIYKKLPERVFIPLCALPLYYSLLLNLPNLVAQVQTKIFNKYVVFRSGVLLLFLAASTSAWGQVRRSDQMVRINTRFKHDLKHLKEKWPDKVFLAGCSFPVGELFPLDNQTELKDLKYLYLTGRQGSPLFQQNMKSYGIHSPYTDLYETDSLYLILYFRLIPLFKLYMKQHYDVDLELEKIYEGGHFHVYRVSVPEKKNTSVETAHSVKAE
;
A
#
# COMPACT_ATOMS: atom_id res chain seq x y z
N MET A 1 -27.56 12.80 -2.80
CA MET A 1 -26.39 12.22 -2.11
C MET A 1 -26.36 12.85 -0.74
N ASP A 2 -26.35 12.04 0.31
CA ASP A 2 -26.33 12.47 1.71
C ASP A 2 -25.16 13.45 1.99
N ASP A 3 -25.38 14.43 2.85
CA ASP A 3 -24.39 15.47 3.19
C ASP A 3 -23.15 14.87 3.85
N ASP A 4 -23.33 13.85 4.68
CA ASP A 4 -22.22 13.19 5.37
C ASP A 4 -21.28 12.48 4.38
N TRP A 5 -21.84 11.84 3.35
CA TRP A 5 -21.05 11.22 2.29
C TRP A 5 -20.30 12.26 1.45
N ARG A 6 -20.91 13.43 1.18
CA ARG A 6 -20.24 14.53 0.46
C ARG A 6 -19.07 15.09 1.26
N ASN A 7 -19.26 15.31 2.56
CA ASN A 7 -18.23 15.78 3.47
C ASN A 7 -17.07 14.78 3.58
N PHE A 8 -17.39 13.50 3.74
CA PHE A 8 -16.39 12.43 3.76
C PHE A 8 -15.57 12.37 2.47
N ILE A 9 -16.20 12.41 1.29
CA ILE A 9 -15.48 12.36 0.01
C ILE A 9 -14.54 13.56 -0.15
N SER A 10 -15.01 14.75 0.23
CA SER A 10 -14.22 15.99 0.20
C SER A 10 -13.00 15.93 1.12
N TYR A 11 -13.15 15.35 2.32
CA TYR A 11 -12.06 15.08 3.25
C TYR A 11 -11.11 14.01 2.70
N HIS A 12 -11.65 12.86 2.29
CA HIS A 12 -10.88 11.71 1.80
C HIS A 12 -10.04 12.07 0.58
N ALA A 13 -10.57 12.88 -0.34
CA ALA A 13 -9.81 13.38 -1.48
C ALA A 13 -8.59 14.19 -1.05
N ALA A 14 -8.74 15.07 -0.04
CA ALA A 14 -7.62 15.84 0.49
C ALA A 14 -6.58 14.94 1.20
N ALA A 15 -7.04 13.97 1.99
CA ALA A 15 -6.17 13.03 2.69
C ALA A 15 -5.41 12.11 1.74
N ALA A 16 -6.12 11.57 0.74
CA ALA A 16 -5.54 10.74 -0.32
C ALA A 16 -4.51 11.51 -1.14
N ASP A 17 -4.75 12.80 -1.40
CA ASP A 17 -3.80 13.62 -2.15
C ASP A 17 -2.46 13.78 -1.40
N VAL A 18 -2.53 14.04 -0.09
CA VAL A 18 -1.33 14.18 0.73
C VAL A 18 -0.63 12.84 0.93
N SER A 19 -1.36 11.82 1.40
CA SER A 19 -0.78 10.51 1.72
C SER A 19 -0.18 9.80 0.49
N ASN A 20 -0.84 9.88 -0.67
CA ASN A 20 -0.40 9.16 -1.86
C ASN A 20 0.58 9.95 -2.72
N TYR A 21 0.41 11.27 -2.86
CA TYR A 21 1.13 12.05 -3.89
C TYR A 21 2.14 13.04 -3.33
N VAL A 22 1.95 13.55 -2.11
CA VAL A 22 2.89 14.52 -1.54
C VAL A 22 4.08 13.77 -0.95
N GLN A 23 5.26 14.06 -1.48
CA GLN A 23 6.54 13.52 -1.03
C GLN A 23 7.50 14.65 -0.76
N ILE A 24 7.41 15.20 0.43
CA ILE A 24 8.34 16.21 0.91
C ILE A 24 9.19 15.61 2.03
N PRO A 25 10.52 15.59 1.90
CA PRO A 25 11.39 15.10 2.96
C PRO A 25 11.26 16.05 4.16
N TYR A 26 11.30 15.54 5.39
CA TYR A 26 11.35 16.39 6.58
C TYR A 26 12.82 16.75 6.85
N THR A 27 13.23 17.94 6.44
CA THR A 27 14.60 18.47 6.60
C THR A 27 14.52 19.91 7.07
N GLU A 28 15.63 20.48 7.52
CA GLU A 28 15.69 21.90 7.91
C GLU A 28 15.18 22.82 6.79
N LYS A 29 15.52 22.54 5.53
CA LYS A 29 15.11 23.34 4.36
C LYS A 29 13.61 23.25 4.05
N THR A 30 12.95 22.19 4.48
CA THR A 30 11.53 21.92 4.17
C THR A 30 10.65 22.00 5.40
N ARG A 31 11.22 22.19 6.60
CA ARG A 31 10.53 22.24 7.89
C ARG A 31 9.39 23.26 7.90
N PHE A 32 9.62 24.41 7.28
CA PHE A 32 8.62 25.48 7.18
C PHE A 32 7.30 25.03 6.54
N VAL A 33 7.30 24.02 5.67
CA VAL A 33 6.07 23.48 5.06
C VAL A 33 5.20 22.78 6.11
N PHE A 34 5.84 22.08 7.05
CA PHE A 34 5.19 21.38 8.14
C PHE A 34 4.77 22.36 9.24
N ASP A 35 5.65 23.28 9.62
CA ASP A 35 5.37 24.29 10.66
C ASP A 35 4.14 25.15 10.31
N LYS A 36 3.91 25.42 9.01
CA LYS A 36 2.73 26.19 8.53
C LYS A 36 1.38 25.52 8.77
N VAL A 37 1.36 24.21 9.00
CA VAL A 37 0.16 23.45 9.37
C VAL A 37 0.26 22.86 10.78
N GLY A 38 1.27 23.28 11.56
CA GLY A 38 1.50 22.77 12.91
C GLY A 38 1.90 21.30 12.98
N TRP A 39 2.41 20.72 11.89
CA TRP A 39 2.78 19.31 11.86
C TRP A 39 4.22 19.09 12.30
N SER A 40 4.44 18.09 13.14
CA SER A 40 5.74 17.53 13.44
C SER A 40 6.15 16.47 12.42
N LEU A 41 7.36 15.94 12.56
CA LEU A 41 7.79 14.75 11.81
C LEU A 41 6.89 13.55 12.10
N ILE A 42 6.41 13.41 13.34
CA ILE A 42 5.57 12.29 13.77
C ILE A 42 4.23 12.36 13.03
N ASP A 43 3.63 13.54 12.90
CA ASP A 43 2.36 13.75 12.18
C ASP A 43 2.49 13.40 10.71
N TYR A 44 3.57 13.85 10.08
CA TYR A 44 3.85 13.50 8.71
C TYR A 44 4.02 11.99 8.53
N LEU A 45 4.79 11.33 9.41
CA LEU A 45 4.98 9.89 9.35
C LEU A 45 3.67 9.13 9.57
N MET A 46 2.78 9.62 10.44
CA MET A 46 1.46 9.05 10.67
C MET A 46 0.59 9.13 9.40
N VAL A 47 0.55 10.29 8.73
CA VAL A 47 -0.14 10.44 7.44
C VAL A 47 0.42 9.52 6.36
N ARG A 48 1.77 9.42 6.27
CA ARG A 48 2.45 8.57 5.30
C ARG A 48 2.22 7.08 5.54
N ASN A 49 1.91 6.68 6.78
CA ASN A 49 1.55 5.32 7.15
C ASN A 49 0.03 5.11 7.27
N PHE A 50 -0.76 6.00 6.67
CA PHE A 50 -2.22 5.95 6.62
C PHE A 50 -2.94 6.01 7.98
N ASN A 51 -2.29 6.43 9.06
CA ASN A 51 -2.91 6.57 10.38
C ASN A 51 -3.19 8.05 10.67
N TYR A 52 -4.39 8.55 10.38
CA TYR A 52 -4.72 9.98 10.56
C TYR A 52 -6.11 10.22 11.19
N LEU A 53 -6.39 9.49 12.29
CA LEU A 53 -7.69 9.51 12.98
C LEU A 53 -8.08 10.85 13.58
N ASP A 54 -7.09 11.66 13.93
CA ASP A 54 -7.29 12.90 14.66
C ASP A 54 -7.81 13.97 13.70
N PRO A 55 -9.09 14.35 13.79
CA PRO A 55 -9.69 15.32 12.89
C PRO A 55 -9.15 16.73 13.14
N GLU A 56 -8.58 17.01 14.31
CA GLU A 56 -7.98 18.30 14.64
C GLU A 56 -6.61 18.43 13.95
N THR A 57 -5.74 17.44 14.16
CA THR A 57 -4.41 17.41 13.53
C THR A 57 -4.50 17.28 12.00
N PHE A 58 -5.36 16.38 11.51
CA PHE A 58 -5.48 16.03 10.09
C PHE A 58 -6.75 16.57 9.43
N SER A 59 -7.20 17.77 9.83
CA SER A 59 -8.38 18.41 9.24
C SER A 59 -8.24 18.59 7.71
N ALA A 60 -9.38 18.63 6.99
CA ALA A 60 -9.38 18.88 5.55
C ALA A 60 -8.68 20.20 5.17
N ALA A 61 -8.77 21.21 6.04
CA ALA A 61 -8.10 22.49 5.87
C ALA A 61 -6.58 22.34 5.96
N ASN A 62 -6.08 21.65 7.00
CA ASN A 62 -4.66 21.38 7.19
C ASN A 62 -4.08 20.56 6.03
N LEU A 63 -4.78 19.51 5.60
CA LEU A 63 -4.37 18.67 4.47
C LEU A 63 -4.24 19.48 3.17
N ARG A 64 -5.21 20.34 2.85
CA ARG A 64 -5.18 21.19 1.66
C ARG A 64 -4.07 22.25 1.75
N ASN A 65 -3.89 22.86 2.92
CA ASN A 65 -2.83 23.85 3.13
C ASN A 65 -1.46 23.18 2.99
N PHE A 66 -1.25 22.02 3.63
CA PHE A 66 0.00 21.26 3.52
C PHE A 66 0.33 20.92 2.06
N LYS A 67 -0.65 20.42 1.29
CA LYS A 67 -0.48 20.17 -0.15
C LYS A 67 -0.07 21.42 -0.92
N LYS A 68 -0.73 22.56 -0.65
CA LYS A 68 -0.42 23.85 -1.30
C LYS A 68 1.02 24.26 -1.01
N GLN A 69 1.45 24.19 0.24
CA GLN A 69 2.82 24.52 0.65
C GLN A 69 3.84 23.56 0.05
N ALA A 70 3.56 22.25 0.08
CA ALA A 70 4.45 21.23 -0.47
C ALA A 70 4.64 21.38 -1.98
N ASN A 71 3.58 21.72 -2.72
CA ASN A 71 3.65 21.96 -4.17
C ASN A 71 4.45 23.21 -4.55
N ALA A 72 4.56 24.19 -3.63
CA ALA A 72 5.40 25.37 -3.84
C ALA A 72 6.90 25.06 -3.71
N VAL A 73 7.26 23.91 -3.13
CA VAL A 73 8.66 23.51 -2.93
C VAL A 73 9.09 22.52 -4.02
N SER A 74 10.11 22.91 -4.79
CA SER A 74 10.72 21.99 -5.76
C SER A 74 11.60 20.96 -5.05
N VAL A 75 11.07 19.76 -4.89
CA VAL A 75 11.77 18.61 -4.29
C VAL A 75 12.35 17.65 -5.34
N TRP A 76 12.26 17.99 -6.63
CA TRP A 76 12.62 17.08 -7.72
C TRP A 76 14.07 16.56 -7.61
N LYS A 77 15.00 17.41 -7.18
CA LYS A 77 16.43 17.06 -7.04
C LYS A 77 16.80 16.51 -5.66
N HIS A 78 15.83 16.35 -4.75
CA HIS A 78 16.15 15.89 -3.40
C HIS A 78 16.61 14.43 -3.40
N PRO A 79 17.72 14.07 -2.71
CA PRO A 79 18.28 12.72 -2.74
C PRO A 79 17.28 11.62 -2.39
N GLN A 80 16.45 11.82 -1.36
CA GLN A 80 15.44 10.83 -0.96
C GLN A 80 14.35 10.63 -2.04
N VAL A 81 13.94 11.70 -2.74
CA VAL A 81 12.96 11.62 -3.83
C VAL A 81 13.55 10.89 -5.03
N MET A 82 14.81 11.19 -5.36
CA MET A 82 15.58 10.50 -6.41
C MET A 82 15.77 9.02 -6.08
N GLN A 83 16.22 8.68 -4.87
CA GLN A 83 16.40 7.30 -4.42
C GLN A 83 15.10 6.51 -4.51
N SER A 84 13.98 7.07 -4.08
CA SER A 84 12.68 6.40 -4.20
C SER A 84 12.27 6.19 -5.66
N ARG A 85 12.55 7.13 -6.58
CA ARG A 85 12.30 6.90 -8.03
C ARG A 85 13.19 5.83 -8.62
N VAL A 86 14.47 5.81 -8.25
CA VAL A 86 15.40 4.75 -8.66
C VAL A 86 14.95 3.39 -8.11
N PHE A 87 14.45 3.35 -6.87
CA PHE A 87 13.89 2.14 -6.28
C PHE A 87 12.67 1.66 -7.07
N GLU A 88 11.69 2.52 -7.34
CA GLU A 88 10.51 2.16 -8.16
C GLU A 88 10.90 1.67 -9.56
N PHE A 89 11.87 2.33 -10.20
CA PHE A 89 12.43 1.88 -11.47
C PHE A 89 13.04 0.49 -11.35
N LYS A 90 13.93 0.26 -10.37
CA LYS A 90 14.53 -1.07 -10.13
C LYS A 90 13.47 -2.13 -9.87
N THR A 91 12.44 -1.81 -9.10
CA THR A 91 11.32 -2.72 -8.80
C THR A 91 10.54 -3.07 -10.06
N ALA A 92 10.24 -2.10 -10.93
CA ALA A 92 9.58 -2.35 -12.21
C ALA A 92 10.41 -3.34 -13.08
N PHE A 93 11.72 -3.12 -13.17
CA PHE A 93 12.61 -4.00 -13.96
C PHE A 93 13.00 -5.31 -13.26
N SER A 94 12.69 -5.47 -11.96
CA SER A 94 12.87 -6.73 -11.25
C SER A 94 11.77 -7.76 -11.59
N ASN A 95 10.67 -7.32 -12.20
CA ASN A 95 9.59 -8.21 -12.62
C ASN A 95 9.99 -8.95 -13.92
N PRO A 96 10.23 -10.27 -13.89
CA PRO A 96 10.72 -11.01 -15.06
C PRO A 96 9.72 -10.99 -16.23
N ILE A 97 8.41 -10.87 -15.94
CA ILE A 97 7.36 -10.76 -16.95
C ILE A 97 7.51 -9.45 -17.73
N LEU A 98 7.92 -8.36 -17.07
CA LEU A 98 8.18 -7.06 -17.70
C LEU A 98 9.30 -7.15 -18.71
N VAL A 99 10.47 -7.60 -18.24
CA VAL A 99 11.67 -7.72 -19.08
C VAL A 99 11.35 -8.62 -20.26
N PHE A 100 10.63 -9.71 -20.01
CA PHE A 100 10.19 -10.63 -21.04
C PHE A 100 9.28 -10.00 -22.10
N CYS A 101 8.15 -9.42 -21.72
CA CYS A 101 7.21 -8.83 -22.67
C CYS A 101 7.87 -7.69 -23.46
N PHE A 102 8.73 -6.90 -22.83
CA PHE A 102 9.46 -5.82 -23.50
C PHE A 102 10.47 -6.34 -24.52
N VAL A 103 11.30 -7.31 -24.15
CA VAL A 103 12.28 -7.94 -25.06
C VAL A 103 11.57 -8.67 -26.20
N ALA A 104 10.48 -9.39 -25.91
CA ALA A 104 9.65 -10.05 -26.91
C ALA A 104 9.07 -9.05 -27.92
N ALA A 105 8.53 -7.94 -27.45
CA ALA A 105 7.97 -6.91 -28.31
C ALA A 105 9.02 -6.27 -29.22
N ILE A 106 10.23 -5.99 -28.70
CA ILE A 106 11.37 -5.51 -29.49
C ILE A 106 11.78 -6.57 -30.53
N PHE A 107 11.95 -7.82 -30.11
CA PHE A 107 12.36 -8.92 -30.97
C PHE A 107 11.39 -9.11 -32.16
N PHE A 108 10.08 -9.15 -31.89
CA PHE A 108 9.09 -9.27 -32.96
C PHE A 108 8.94 -8.01 -33.81
N ALA A 109 9.21 -6.81 -33.27
CA ALA A 109 9.28 -5.58 -34.07
C ALA A 109 10.50 -5.57 -35.01
N CYS A 110 11.57 -6.27 -34.65
CA CYS A 110 12.77 -6.46 -35.47
C CYS A 110 12.64 -7.60 -36.50
N LEU A 111 11.76 -8.58 -36.27
CA LEU A 111 11.47 -9.63 -37.25
C LEU A 111 10.69 -9.07 -38.45
N ASN A 112 11.13 -9.50 -39.63
CA ASN A 112 10.99 -8.81 -40.91
C ASN A 112 9.54 -8.82 -41.48
N GLN A 113 8.64 -7.94 -40.98
CA GLN A 113 7.28 -7.80 -41.50
C GLN A 113 7.29 -7.16 -42.91
N LYS A 114 6.82 -7.80 -43.97
CA LYS A 114 6.93 -7.23 -45.33
C LYS A 114 6.17 -5.90 -45.53
N GLY A 115 5.12 -5.62 -44.75
CA GLY A 115 4.34 -4.38 -44.82
C GLY A 115 4.94 -3.23 -44.00
N TYR A 116 5.24 -2.09 -44.65
CA TYR A 116 5.74 -0.88 -44.00
C TYR A 116 4.81 -0.35 -42.90
N TRP A 117 3.49 -0.42 -43.13
CA TRP A 117 2.47 0.07 -42.19
C TRP A 117 2.35 -0.78 -40.92
N GLN A 118 2.43 -2.11 -41.03
CA GLN A 118 2.38 -3.03 -39.89
C GLN A 118 3.55 -2.80 -38.93
N ARG A 119 4.77 -2.63 -39.48
CA ARG A 119 5.96 -2.30 -38.66
C ARG A 119 5.80 -0.97 -37.96
N SER A 120 5.24 0.01 -38.68
CA SER A 120 5.00 1.34 -38.12
C SER A 120 4.07 1.24 -36.90
N ILE A 121 2.93 0.55 -37.03
CA ILE A 121 1.97 0.40 -35.91
C ILE A 121 2.61 -0.26 -34.69
N VAL A 122 3.33 -1.36 -34.85
CA VAL A 122 3.97 -2.05 -33.70
C VAL A 122 5.05 -1.16 -33.06
N LYS A 123 5.85 -0.46 -33.86
CA LYS A 123 6.86 0.49 -33.35
C LYS A 123 6.22 1.65 -32.59
N TRP A 124 5.16 2.24 -33.13
CA TRP A 124 4.42 3.32 -32.48
C TRP A 124 3.77 2.84 -31.19
N LEU A 125 3.13 1.66 -31.17
CA LEU A 125 2.59 1.07 -29.95
C LEU A 125 3.67 0.84 -28.90
N LEU A 126 4.83 0.29 -29.28
CA LEU A 126 5.93 0.07 -28.35
C LEU A 126 6.48 1.39 -27.80
N MET A 127 6.65 2.39 -28.67
CA MET A 127 7.07 3.73 -28.27
C MET A 127 6.06 4.38 -27.31
N TRP A 128 4.76 4.32 -27.62
CA TRP A 128 3.70 4.83 -26.75
C TRP A 128 3.65 4.11 -25.41
N SER A 129 3.78 2.78 -25.40
CA SER A 129 3.88 2.01 -24.15
C SER A 129 5.08 2.47 -23.32
N VAL A 130 6.25 2.68 -23.93
CA VAL A 130 7.45 3.20 -23.23
C VAL A 130 7.21 4.60 -22.69
N LEU A 131 6.62 5.51 -23.48
CA LEU A 131 6.34 6.87 -23.05
C LEU A 131 5.32 6.92 -21.89
N ILE A 132 4.24 6.14 -21.99
CA ILE A 132 3.23 6.00 -20.93
C ILE A 132 3.90 5.42 -19.67
N MET A 133 4.69 4.35 -19.78
CA MET A 133 5.41 3.77 -18.66
C MET A 133 6.37 4.77 -18.02
N ALA A 134 7.17 5.50 -18.83
CA ALA A 134 8.07 6.52 -18.34
C ALA A 134 7.31 7.63 -17.60
N GLY A 135 6.20 8.11 -18.17
CA GLY A 135 5.31 9.06 -17.51
C GLY A 135 4.79 8.53 -16.17
N LEU A 136 4.24 7.31 -16.14
CA LEU A 136 3.73 6.69 -14.93
C LEU A 136 4.83 6.44 -13.88
N ILE A 137 6.06 6.09 -14.26
CA ILE A 137 7.21 5.98 -13.35
C ILE A 137 7.57 7.34 -12.76
N ILE A 138 7.62 8.38 -13.58
CA ILE A 138 7.87 9.77 -13.13
C ILE A 138 6.84 10.18 -12.07
N TYR A 139 5.58 9.82 -12.29
CA TYR A 139 4.48 10.09 -11.35
C TYR A 139 4.30 9.04 -10.24
N LYS A 140 5.13 7.98 -10.19
CA LYS A 140 5.00 6.85 -9.23
C LYS A 140 3.63 6.17 -9.25
N LYS A 141 3.06 6.04 -10.45
CA LYS A 141 1.72 5.51 -10.72
C LYS A 141 1.76 4.33 -11.69
N LEU A 142 2.79 3.47 -11.62
CA LEU A 142 2.87 2.27 -12.46
C LEU A 142 2.49 1.01 -11.68
N PRO A 143 1.20 0.78 -11.34
CA PRO A 143 0.80 -0.47 -10.72
C PRO A 143 0.89 -1.61 -11.74
N GLU A 144 1.14 -2.83 -11.27
CA GLU A 144 1.33 -4.01 -12.13
C GLU A 144 0.15 -4.22 -13.10
N ARG A 145 -1.07 -3.94 -12.64
CA ARG A 145 -2.32 -4.04 -13.42
C ARG A 145 -2.41 -3.10 -14.63
N VAL A 146 -1.67 -2.00 -14.66
CA VAL A 146 -1.63 -1.07 -15.81
C VAL A 146 -0.45 -1.42 -16.73
N PHE A 147 0.68 -1.77 -16.14
CA PHE A 147 1.90 -2.05 -16.88
C PHE A 147 1.81 -3.37 -17.69
N ILE A 148 1.27 -4.46 -17.12
CA ILE A 148 1.20 -5.75 -17.82
C ILE A 148 0.40 -5.63 -19.14
N PRO A 149 -0.80 -5.03 -19.17
CA PRO A 149 -1.51 -4.78 -20.42
C PRO A 149 -0.74 -3.93 -21.43
N LEU A 150 -0.04 -2.87 -20.98
CA LEU A 150 0.74 -1.97 -21.84
C LEU A 150 1.89 -2.70 -22.56
N CYS A 151 2.48 -3.72 -21.94
CA CYS A 151 3.53 -4.54 -22.56
C CYS A 151 2.97 -5.74 -23.34
N ALA A 152 1.84 -6.30 -22.91
CA ALA A 152 1.20 -7.41 -23.61
C ALA A 152 0.56 -6.97 -24.94
N LEU A 153 0.02 -5.75 -25.03
CA LEU A 153 -0.68 -5.28 -26.22
C LEU A 153 0.22 -5.20 -27.47
N PRO A 154 1.42 -4.59 -27.44
CA PRO A 154 2.36 -4.63 -28.56
C PRO A 154 2.76 -6.06 -28.95
N LEU A 155 2.90 -6.96 -27.97
CA LEU A 155 3.20 -8.37 -28.21
C LEU A 155 2.05 -9.08 -28.96
N TYR A 156 0.81 -8.94 -28.50
CA TYR A 156 -0.36 -9.53 -29.15
C TYR A 156 -0.55 -9.00 -30.57
N TYR A 157 -0.44 -7.68 -30.78
CA TYR A 157 -0.53 -7.10 -32.11
C TYR A 157 0.60 -7.59 -33.03
N SER A 158 1.81 -7.74 -32.50
CA SER A 158 2.92 -8.25 -33.27
C SER A 158 2.72 -9.70 -33.68
N LEU A 159 2.16 -10.55 -32.80
CA LEU A 159 1.79 -11.93 -33.14
C LEU A 159 0.68 -11.97 -34.20
N LEU A 160 -0.38 -11.19 -34.03
CA LEU A 160 -1.53 -11.13 -34.94
C LEU A 160 -1.11 -10.71 -36.36
N LEU A 161 -0.28 -9.68 -36.48
CA LEU A 161 0.17 -9.14 -37.76
C LEU A 161 1.21 -10.03 -38.45
N ASN A 162 1.91 -10.89 -37.70
CA ASN A 162 2.90 -11.82 -38.24
C ASN A 162 2.34 -13.20 -38.59
N LEU A 163 1.18 -13.59 -38.04
CA LEU A 163 0.57 -14.91 -38.24
C LEU A 163 0.46 -15.35 -39.72
N PRO A 164 -0.02 -14.50 -40.66
CA PRO A 164 -0.21 -14.92 -42.06
C PRO A 164 1.12 -15.19 -42.79
N ASN A 165 2.15 -14.41 -42.46
CA ASN A 165 3.48 -14.54 -43.08
C ASN A 165 4.26 -15.74 -42.53
N LEU A 166 3.93 -16.17 -41.31
CA LEU A 166 4.60 -17.27 -40.62
C LEU A 166 4.32 -18.62 -41.32
N VAL A 167 3.07 -18.85 -41.73
CA VAL A 167 2.66 -20.05 -42.46
C VAL A 167 3.36 -20.15 -43.82
N ALA A 168 3.45 -19.03 -44.54
CA ALA A 168 4.13 -18.98 -45.84
C ALA A 168 5.66 -19.13 -45.74
N GLN A 169 6.30 -18.56 -44.71
CA GLN A 169 7.75 -18.66 -44.53
C GLN A 169 8.23 -20.03 -44.06
N VAL A 170 7.41 -20.77 -43.30
CA VAL A 170 7.72 -22.16 -42.91
C VAL A 170 7.82 -23.08 -44.14
N GLN A 171 7.11 -22.77 -45.22
CA GLN A 171 7.17 -23.54 -46.47
C GLN A 171 8.44 -23.24 -47.29
N THR A 172 8.98 -22.02 -47.21
CA THR A 172 10.21 -21.62 -47.92
C THR A 172 11.44 -21.72 -47.00
N LYS A 173 12.24 -22.79 -47.15
CA LYS A 173 13.41 -23.13 -46.32
C LYS A 173 14.54 -22.06 -46.31
N ILE A 174 14.33 -20.91 -45.64
CA ILE A 174 15.39 -19.92 -45.37
C ILE A 174 16.02 -20.25 -44.01
N PHE A 175 17.06 -21.09 -44.04
CA PHE A 175 17.62 -21.81 -42.88
C PHE A 175 18.09 -20.92 -41.72
N ASN A 176 18.69 -19.75 -41.98
CA ASN A 176 19.22 -18.87 -40.91
C ASN A 176 18.14 -18.11 -40.12
N LYS A 177 17.01 -17.76 -40.73
CA LYS A 177 15.91 -17.06 -40.03
C LYS A 177 15.08 -18.02 -39.20
N TYR A 178 15.05 -19.28 -39.61
CA TYR A 178 14.33 -20.35 -38.93
C TYR A 178 14.92 -20.70 -37.57
N VAL A 179 16.25 -20.69 -37.43
CA VAL A 179 16.94 -20.94 -36.14
C VAL A 179 16.71 -19.80 -35.15
N VAL A 180 16.81 -18.54 -35.60
CA VAL A 180 16.53 -17.36 -34.76
C VAL A 180 15.07 -17.34 -34.32
N PHE A 181 14.15 -17.70 -35.21
CA PHE A 181 12.73 -17.82 -34.86
C PHE A 181 12.47 -18.96 -33.87
N ARG A 182 12.98 -20.18 -34.12
CA ARG A 182 12.80 -21.33 -33.21
C ARG A 182 13.41 -21.10 -31.83
N SER A 183 14.63 -20.56 -31.78
CA SER A 183 15.28 -20.21 -30.51
C SER A 183 14.52 -19.09 -29.79
N GLY A 184 14.04 -18.07 -30.51
CA GLY A 184 13.16 -17.04 -29.98
C GLY A 184 11.87 -17.62 -29.40
N VAL A 185 11.14 -18.46 -30.15
CA VAL A 185 9.90 -19.11 -29.68
C VAL A 185 10.15 -20.01 -28.48
N LEU A 186 11.24 -20.78 -28.47
CA LEU A 186 11.61 -21.61 -27.34
C LEU A 186 11.90 -20.77 -26.09
N LEU A 187 12.67 -19.69 -26.22
CA LEU A 187 12.92 -18.75 -25.13
C LEU A 187 11.62 -18.10 -24.63
N LEU A 188 10.72 -17.73 -25.56
CA LEU A 188 9.41 -17.20 -25.21
C LEU A 188 8.54 -18.21 -24.46
N PHE A 189 8.56 -19.46 -24.89
CA PHE A 189 7.83 -20.54 -24.24
C PHE A 189 8.39 -20.83 -22.84
N LEU A 190 9.71 -20.91 -22.68
CA LEU A 190 10.36 -21.10 -21.38
C LEU A 190 10.08 -19.94 -20.41
N ALA A 191 10.12 -18.71 -20.91
CA ALA A 191 9.79 -17.53 -20.11
C ALA A 191 8.29 -17.45 -19.75
N ALA A 192 7.40 -17.81 -20.66
CA ALA A 192 5.97 -17.93 -20.38
C ALA A 192 5.69 -19.01 -19.32
N SER A 193 6.39 -20.15 -19.42
CA SER A 193 6.26 -21.27 -18.49
C SER A 193 6.78 -20.93 -17.10
N THR A 194 7.93 -20.26 -16.99
CA THR A 194 8.47 -19.76 -15.71
C THR A 194 7.58 -18.67 -15.11
N SER A 195 6.99 -17.81 -15.95
CA SER A 195 6.01 -16.80 -15.51
C SER A 195 4.73 -17.45 -14.99
N ALA A 196 4.18 -18.43 -15.71
CA ALA A 196 3.01 -19.19 -15.29
C ALA A 196 3.28 -19.94 -13.97
N TRP A 197 4.45 -20.56 -13.84
CA TRP A 197 4.88 -21.18 -12.59
C TRP A 197 4.97 -20.17 -11.43
N GLY A 198 5.50 -18.97 -11.70
CA GLY A 198 5.52 -17.88 -10.74
C GLY A 198 4.12 -17.44 -10.30
N GLN A 199 3.15 -17.41 -11.23
CA GLN A 199 1.76 -17.11 -10.93
C GLN A 199 1.09 -18.21 -10.11
N VAL A 200 1.34 -19.50 -10.42
CA VAL A 200 0.88 -20.62 -9.59
C VAL A 200 1.42 -20.49 -8.17
N ARG A 201 2.73 -20.28 -8.01
CA ARG A 201 3.34 -20.10 -6.68
C ARG A 201 2.76 -18.91 -5.92
N ARG A 202 2.50 -17.79 -6.59
CA ARG A 202 1.84 -16.61 -5.98
C ARG A 202 0.40 -16.93 -5.59
N SER A 203 -0.34 -17.62 -6.45
CA SER A 203 -1.70 -18.09 -6.17
C SER A 203 -1.71 -18.99 -4.93
N ASP A 204 -0.82 -19.99 -4.86
CA ASP A 204 -0.68 -20.87 -3.69
C ASP A 204 -0.29 -20.12 -2.42
N GLN A 205 0.52 -19.06 -2.56
CA GLN A 205 0.84 -18.18 -1.44
C GLN A 205 -0.38 -17.40 -0.98
N MET A 206 -1.14 -16.79 -1.89
CA MET A 206 -2.38 -16.06 -1.57
C MET A 206 -3.41 -17.00 -0.91
N VAL A 207 -3.56 -18.23 -1.41
CA VAL A 207 -4.46 -19.24 -0.80
C VAL A 207 -4.02 -19.55 0.63
N ARG A 208 -2.72 -19.76 0.86
CA ARG A 208 -2.19 -19.99 2.22
C ARG A 208 -2.41 -18.80 3.15
N ILE A 209 -2.19 -17.57 2.66
CA ILE A 209 -2.42 -16.34 3.42
C ILE A 209 -3.91 -16.22 3.77
N ASN A 210 -4.80 -16.41 2.79
CA ASN A 210 -6.24 -16.37 2.96
C ASN A 210 -6.72 -17.40 4.00
N THR A 211 -6.35 -18.67 3.85
CA THR A 211 -6.73 -19.74 4.78
C THR A 211 -6.25 -19.46 6.19
N ARG A 212 -4.98 -19.02 6.34
CA ARG A 212 -4.44 -18.63 7.64
C ARG A 212 -5.19 -17.44 8.23
N PHE A 213 -5.47 -16.42 7.42
CA PHE A 213 -6.19 -15.25 7.89
C PHE A 213 -7.61 -15.59 8.36
N LYS A 214 -8.34 -16.45 7.64
CA LYS A 214 -9.65 -16.96 8.09
C LYS A 214 -9.58 -17.67 9.43
N HIS A 215 -8.55 -18.50 9.62
CA HIS A 215 -8.30 -19.14 10.91
C HIS A 215 -8.03 -18.10 12.01
N ASP A 216 -7.19 -17.09 11.71
CA ASP A 216 -6.90 -16.00 12.65
C ASP A 216 -8.18 -15.23 13.01
N LEU A 217 -9.03 -14.89 12.04
CA LEU A 217 -10.33 -14.23 12.27
C LEU A 217 -11.25 -15.04 13.18
N LYS A 218 -11.35 -16.35 12.92
CA LYS A 218 -12.13 -17.26 13.77
C LYS A 218 -11.61 -17.26 15.21
N HIS A 219 -10.28 -17.33 15.39
CA HIS A 219 -9.67 -17.27 16.71
C HIS A 219 -9.97 -15.95 17.43
N LEU A 220 -9.86 -14.81 16.74
CA LEU A 220 -10.18 -13.50 17.33
C LEU A 220 -11.63 -13.43 17.81
N LYS A 221 -12.58 -13.93 17.01
CA LYS A 221 -14.01 -13.98 17.35
C LYS A 221 -14.28 -14.88 18.56
N GLU A 222 -13.68 -16.07 18.61
CA GLU A 222 -13.91 -17.03 19.68
C GLU A 222 -13.27 -16.59 21.00
N LYS A 223 -12.06 -16.03 20.94
CA LYS A 223 -11.32 -15.64 22.14
C LYS A 223 -11.77 -14.30 22.72
N TRP A 224 -12.22 -13.38 21.87
CA TRP A 224 -12.56 -12.01 22.25
C TRP A 224 -13.84 -11.52 21.57
N PRO A 225 -14.99 -12.18 21.79
CA PRO A 225 -16.24 -11.88 21.10
C PRO A 225 -16.77 -10.46 21.37
N ASP A 226 -16.46 -9.90 22.54
CA ASP A 226 -16.94 -8.59 22.96
C ASP A 226 -16.00 -7.43 22.62
N LYS A 227 -14.75 -7.73 22.22
CA LYS A 227 -13.74 -6.71 21.94
C LYS A 227 -13.92 -6.13 20.55
N VAL A 228 -13.58 -4.86 20.42
CA VAL A 228 -13.51 -4.19 19.11
C VAL A 228 -12.04 -4.04 18.73
N PHE A 229 -11.70 -4.44 17.49
CA PHE A 229 -10.34 -4.36 16.99
C PHE A 229 -10.12 -3.07 16.22
N LEU A 230 -9.26 -2.19 16.75
CA LEU A 230 -8.82 -0.98 16.08
C LEU A 230 -7.63 -1.30 15.18
N ALA A 231 -7.86 -1.38 13.87
CA ALA A 231 -6.92 -1.95 12.91
C ALA A 231 -6.17 -0.91 12.08
N GLY A 232 -4.84 -0.89 12.22
CA GLY A 232 -3.92 -0.25 11.29
C GLY A 232 -4.08 -0.73 9.84
N CYS A 233 -3.39 -0.06 8.92
CA CYS A 233 -3.35 -0.44 7.50
C CYS A 233 -2.82 -1.86 7.23
N SER A 234 -2.23 -2.52 8.24
CA SER A 234 -1.70 -3.88 8.17
C SER A 234 -2.74 -4.99 8.36
N PHE A 235 -3.99 -4.67 8.68
CA PHE A 235 -5.02 -5.71 8.83
C PHE A 235 -5.42 -6.26 7.45
N PRO A 236 -5.22 -7.55 7.16
CA PRO A 236 -5.18 -8.06 5.79
C PRO A 236 -6.57 -8.44 5.24
N VAL A 237 -7.59 -7.59 5.42
CA VAL A 237 -8.94 -7.89 4.86
C VAL A 237 -8.93 -7.99 3.33
N GLY A 238 -7.98 -7.33 2.67
CA GLY A 238 -7.78 -7.43 1.22
C GLY A 238 -7.28 -8.80 0.74
N GLU A 239 -6.82 -9.67 1.64
CA GLU A 239 -6.37 -11.03 1.31
C GLU A 239 -7.54 -12.03 1.22
N LEU A 240 -8.79 -11.59 1.52
CA LEU A 240 -9.97 -12.40 1.25
C LEU A 240 -10.27 -12.45 -0.25
N PHE A 241 -10.51 -13.67 -0.78
CA PHE A 241 -10.82 -13.78 -2.20
C PHE A 241 -12.21 -13.18 -2.51
N PRO A 242 -12.37 -12.53 -3.67
CA PRO A 242 -13.64 -11.88 -4.04
C PRO A 242 -14.84 -12.82 -4.11
N LEU A 243 -14.61 -14.10 -4.45
CA LEU A 243 -15.65 -15.13 -4.58
C LEU A 243 -15.74 -16.03 -3.35
N ASP A 244 -14.98 -15.73 -2.30
CA ASP A 244 -15.03 -16.49 -1.06
C ASP A 244 -16.23 -16.11 -0.20
N ASN A 245 -16.69 -17.04 0.62
CA ASN A 245 -17.61 -16.69 1.68
C ASN A 245 -16.86 -15.86 2.74
N GLN A 246 -17.42 -14.70 3.10
CA GLN A 246 -16.83 -13.75 4.06
C GLN A 246 -17.50 -13.84 5.44
N THR A 247 -18.10 -14.99 5.77
CA THR A 247 -18.74 -15.27 7.07
C THR A 247 -17.84 -15.05 8.27
N GLU A 248 -16.53 -15.21 8.11
CA GLU A 248 -15.52 -15.05 9.16
C GLU A 248 -15.38 -13.59 9.58
N LEU A 249 -15.66 -12.64 8.67
CA LEU A 249 -15.74 -11.21 9.00
C LEU A 249 -17.09 -10.80 9.55
N LYS A 250 -18.14 -11.55 9.22
CA LYS A 250 -19.47 -11.31 9.79
C LYS A 250 -19.34 -11.39 11.31
N ASP A 251 -19.90 -10.42 12.03
CA ASP A 251 -19.87 -10.30 13.49
C ASP A 251 -18.52 -9.92 14.12
N LEU A 252 -17.41 -9.90 13.35
CA LEU A 252 -16.16 -9.34 13.88
C LEU A 252 -16.32 -7.82 14.03
N LYS A 253 -16.16 -7.32 15.25
CA LYS A 253 -16.20 -5.88 15.53
C LYS A 253 -14.82 -5.28 15.27
N TYR A 254 -14.68 -4.48 14.23
CA TYR A 254 -13.41 -3.80 13.95
C TYR A 254 -13.60 -2.44 13.27
N LEU A 255 -12.61 -1.57 13.45
CA LEU A 255 -12.54 -0.24 12.87
C LEU A 255 -11.18 -0.03 12.20
N TYR A 256 -11.16 0.48 10.98
CA TYR A 256 -9.91 0.77 10.29
C TYR A 256 -9.33 2.13 10.65
N LEU A 257 -8.07 2.12 11.08
CA LEU A 257 -7.20 3.28 11.21
C LEU A 257 -6.67 3.75 9.84
N THR A 258 -7.54 3.93 8.85
CA THR A 258 -7.13 4.32 7.48
C THR A 258 -7.99 5.45 6.94
N GLY A 259 -7.83 5.82 5.66
CA GLY A 259 -8.64 6.86 5.02
C GLY A 259 -10.16 6.67 5.01
N ARG A 260 -10.69 5.56 5.54
CA ARG A 260 -12.13 5.36 5.77
C ARG A 260 -12.64 6.04 7.05
N GLN A 261 -11.75 6.61 7.86
CA GLN A 261 -12.10 7.39 9.03
C GLN A 261 -13.00 8.57 8.64
N GLY A 262 -14.02 8.83 9.46
CA GLY A 262 -15.00 9.88 9.16
C GLY A 262 -16.05 9.50 8.13
N SER A 263 -16.01 8.31 7.52
CA SER A 263 -17.12 7.88 6.66
C SER A 263 -18.39 7.66 7.49
N PRO A 264 -19.59 7.84 6.91
CA PRO A 264 -20.85 7.59 7.64
C PRO A 264 -20.90 6.19 8.24
N LEU A 265 -20.42 5.18 7.51
CA LEU A 265 -20.32 3.80 8.00
C LEU A 265 -19.36 3.64 9.20
N PHE A 266 -18.25 4.38 9.23
CA PHE A 266 -17.29 4.35 10.33
C PHE A 266 -17.91 4.96 11.59
N GLN A 267 -18.60 6.09 11.45
CA GLN A 267 -19.31 6.74 12.54
C GLN A 267 -20.46 5.89 13.09
N GLN A 268 -21.22 5.23 12.19
CA GLN A 268 -22.25 4.28 12.57
C GLN A 268 -21.68 3.11 13.38
N ASN A 269 -20.54 2.55 12.95
CA ASN A 269 -19.88 1.47 13.66
C ASN A 269 -19.30 1.91 15.00
N MET A 270 -18.67 3.09 15.09
CA MET A 270 -18.24 3.65 16.38
C MET A 270 -19.41 3.74 17.36
N LYS A 271 -20.53 4.33 16.92
CA LYS A 271 -21.74 4.46 17.75
C LYS A 271 -22.30 3.10 18.17
N SER A 272 -22.36 2.13 17.26
CA SER A 272 -22.90 0.80 17.57
C SER A 272 -21.99 -0.01 18.50
N TYR A 273 -20.68 0.28 18.48
CA TYR A 273 -19.70 -0.32 19.38
C TYR A 273 -19.52 0.45 20.69
N GLY A 274 -20.20 1.59 20.87
CA GLY A 274 -20.07 2.41 22.07
C GLY A 274 -18.73 3.15 22.19
N ILE A 275 -18.06 3.40 21.06
CA ILE A 275 -16.75 4.07 21.01
C ILE A 275 -16.97 5.56 20.80
N HIS A 276 -16.46 6.37 21.73
CA HIS A 276 -16.55 7.82 21.70
C HIS A 276 -15.36 8.41 20.96
N SER A 277 -14.16 7.94 21.28
CA SER A 277 -12.92 8.36 20.63
C SER A 277 -11.97 7.15 20.52
N PRO A 278 -11.63 6.70 19.31
CA PRO A 278 -10.88 5.46 19.15
C PRO A 278 -9.48 5.50 19.77
N TYR A 279 -8.88 6.68 19.95
CA TYR A 279 -7.55 6.81 20.56
C TYR A 279 -7.58 6.87 22.08
N THR A 280 -8.52 7.58 22.67
CA THR A 280 -8.65 7.67 24.13
C THR A 280 -9.22 6.36 24.69
N ASP A 281 -10.29 5.85 24.08
CA ASP A 281 -10.95 4.62 24.52
C ASP A 281 -10.01 3.40 24.43
N LEU A 282 -8.95 3.48 23.61
CA LEU A 282 -7.97 2.41 23.41
C LEU A 282 -7.17 2.10 24.68
N TYR A 283 -6.91 3.10 25.51
CA TYR A 283 -6.16 2.94 26.77
C TYR A 283 -7.00 3.25 28.02
N GLU A 284 -8.15 3.91 27.87
CA GLU A 284 -9.08 4.21 28.99
C GLU A 284 -10.10 3.09 29.22
N THR A 285 -10.37 2.28 28.21
CA THR A 285 -11.33 1.17 28.30
C THR A 285 -10.69 -0.15 27.97
N ASP A 286 -11.17 -1.24 28.58
CA ASP A 286 -10.78 -2.59 28.16
C ASP A 286 -11.55 -3.03 26.89
N SER A 287 -12.36 -2.18 26.26
CA SER A 287 -13.23 -2.59 25.14
C SER A 287 -12.47 -2.77 23.81
N LEU A 288 -11.31 -2.11 23.65
CA LEU A 288 -10.57 -2.03 22.41
C LEU A 288 -9.24 -2.78 22.46
N TYR A 289 -8.91 -3.45 21.35
CA TYR A 289 -7.56 -3.95 21.08
C TYR A 289 -6.99 -3.33 19.82
N LEU A 290 -5.68 -3.06 19.82
CA LEU A 290 -4.99 -2.47 18.68
C LEU A 290 -4.42 -3.57 17.78
N ILE A 291 -4.79 -3.57 16.51
CA ILE A 291 -4.11 -4.35 15.47
C ILE A 291 -3.11 -3.45 14.75
N LEU A 292 -1.82 -3.74 14.89
CA LEU A 292 -0.76 -2.93 14.28
C LEU A 292 0.43 -3.80 13.83
N TYR A 293 1.15 -3.34 12.82
CA TYR A 293 2.43 -3.94 12.46
C TYR A 293 3.52 -3.53 13.46
N PHE A 294 4.37 -4.46 13.90
CA PHE A 294 5.33 -4.20 14.98
C PHE A 294 6.25 -3.00 14.73
N ARG A 295 6.61 -2.73 13.46
CA ARG A 295 7.46 -1.59 13.08
C ARG A 295 6.79 -0.24 13.28
N LEU A 296 5.46 -0.19 13.36
CA LEU A 296 4.71 1.05 13.57
C LEU A 296 4.47 1.36 15.05
N ILE A 297 4.74 0.43 15.97
CA ILE A 297 4.55 0.66 17.42
C ILE A 297 5.33 1.88 17.92
N PRO A 298 6.63 2.07 17.60
CA PRO A 298 7.35 3.24 18.10
C PRO A 298 6.73 4.55 17.61
N LEU A 299 6.34 4.60 16.34
CA LEU A 299 5.68 5.78 15.77
C LEU A 299 4.33 6.06 16.45
N PHE A 300 3.54 5.01 16.67
CA PHE A 300 2.25 5.11 17.35
C PHE A 300 2.41 5.63 18.79
N LYS A 301 3.34 5.07 19.57
CA LYS A 301 3.64 5.55 20.93
C LYS A 301 4.05 7.01 20.95
N LEU A 302 4.94 7.41 20.04
CA LEU A 302 5.39 8.81 19.92
C LEU A 302 4.23 9.75 19.58
N TYR A 303 3.32 9.33 18.70
CA TYR A 303 2.13 10.12 18.37
C TYR A 303 1.21 10.29 19.58
N MET A 304 0.93 9.19 20.30
CA MET A 304 0.08 9.21 21.48
C MET A 304 0.69 10.08 22.59
N LYS A 305 2.01 10.04 22.77
CA LYS A 305 2.69 10.94 23.71
C LYS A 305 2.63 12.40 23.27
N GLN A 306 2.79 12.68 21.98
CA GLN A 306 2.79 14.06 21.46
C GLN A 306 1.42 14.74 21.59
N HIS A 307 0.33 14.04 21.27
CA HIS A 307 -1.00 14.66 21.15
C HIS A 307 -1.95 14.38 22.31
N TYR A 308 -1.71 13.30 23.05
CA TYR A 308 -2.56 12.91 24.18
C TYR A 308 -1.82 12.95 25.52
N ASP A 309 -0.52 13.28 25.52
CA ASP A 309 0.36 13.24 26.71
C ASP A 309 0.35 11.88 27.44
N VAL A 310 0.08 10.79 26.72
CA VAL A 310 0.02 9.45 27.29
C VAL A 310 1.22 8.61 26.84
N ASP A 311 1.95 8.08 27.83
CA ASP A 311 2.96 7.06 27.60
C ASP A 311 2.28 5.69 27.59
N LEU A 312 2.25 5.03 26.42
CA LEU A 312 1.56 3.75 26.27
C LEU A 312 2.48 2.55 26.45
N GLU A 313 1.94 1.52 27.09
CA GLU A 313 2.43 0.15 27.07
C GLU A 313 1.58 -0.69 26.12
N LEU A 314 2.24 -1.56 25.34
CA LEU A 314 1.58 -2.42 24.37
C LEU A 314 1.99 -3.86 24.66
N GLU A 315 1.06 -4.64 25.19
CA GLU A 315 1.23 -6.06 25.46
C GLU A 315 0.72 -6.86 24.25
N LYS A 316 1.60 -7.62 23.58
CA LYS A 316 1.19 -8.47 22.46
C LYS A 316 0.39 -9.66 22.99
N ILE A 317 -0.90 -9.70 22.70
CA ILE A 317 -1.81 -10.78 23.15
C ILE A 317 -2.09 -11.82 22.04
N TYR A 318 -1.78 -11.49 20.79
CA TYR A 318 -1.91 -12.40 19.65
C TYR A 318 -0.94 -12.06 18.52
N GLU A 319 -0.49 -13.09 17.83
CA GLU A 319 0.35 -13.00 16.62
C GLU A 319 -0.32 -13.79 15.49
N GLY A 320 -0.92 -13.04 14.55
CA GLY A 320 -1.46 -13.60 13.32
C GLY A 320 -0.39 -13.71 12.23
N GLY A 321 -0.78 -14.15 11.03
CA GLY A 321 0.17 -14.30 9.93
C GLY A 321 0.86 -13.02 9.46
N HIS A 322 0.13 -11.90 9.46
CA HIS A 322 0.61 -10.61 8.94
C HIS A 322 0.32 -9.42 9.86
N PHE A 323 -0.24 -9.67 11.04
CA PHE A 323 -0.63 -8.64 11.98
C PHE A 323 -0.45 -9.14 13.41
N HIS A 324 -0.33 -8.21 14.35
CA HIS A 324 -0.32 -8.51 15.78
C HIS A 324 -1.45 -7.76 16.46
N VAL A 325 -1.99 -8.36 17.52
CA VAL A 325 -2.99 -7.73 18.39
C VAL A 325 -2.31 -7.34 19.69
N TYR A 326 -2.54 -6.11 20.12
CA TYR A 326 -2.00 -5.54 21.33
C TYR A 326 -3.14 -5.13 22.27
N ARG A 327 -3.00 -5.49 23.54
CA ARG A 327 -3.66 -4.77 24.62
C ARG A 327 -2.84 -3.51 24.90
N VAL A 328 -3.52 -2.39 25.06
CA VAL A 328 -2.91 -1.09 25.30
C VAL A 328 -3.25 -0.65 26.72
N SER A 329 -2.25 -0.19 27.45
CA SER A 329 -2.41 0.30 28.82
C SER A 329 -1.52 1.51 29.06
N VAL A 330 -1.83 2.28 30.10
CA VAL A 330 -0.96 3.33 30.64
C VAL A 330 -0.20 2.74 31.82
N PRO A 331 1.13 2.91 31.95
CA PRO A 331 1.86 2.47 33.11
C PRO A 331 1.23 3.09 34.35
N GLU A 332 0.94 2.28 35.38
CA GLU A 332 0.60 2.83 36.68
C GLU A 332 1.76 3.74 37.12
N LYS A 333 1.47 5.04 37.32
CA LYS A 333 2.43 5.93 37.97
C LYS A 333 2.74 5.27 39.31
N LYS A 334 3.91 4.64 39.44
CA LYS A 334 4.40 4.16 40.73
C LYS A 334 4.36 5.35 41.66
N ASN A 335 3.36 5.39 42.54
CA ASN A 335 3.27 6.37 43.60
C ASN A 335 4.55 6.23 44.40
N THR A 336 5.52 7.08 44.11
CA THR A 336 6.70 7.27 44.93
C THR A 336 6.23 8.14 46.08
N SER A 337 5.35 7.58 46.91
CA SER A 337 5.18 8.02 48.29
C SER A 337 6.51 7.72 48.96
N VAL A 338 7.42 8.68 48.87
CA VAL A 338 8.51 8.83 49.81
C VAL A 338 7.81 9.08 51.14
N GLU A 339 7.47 8.00 51.83
CA GLU A 339 7.32 8.01 53.28
C GLU A 339 8.68 8.43 53.81
N THR A 340 8.83 9.74 54.00
CA THR A 340 9.83 10.31 54.89
C THR A 340 9.55 9.70 56.26
N ALA A 341 10.18 8.55 56.52
CA ALA A 341 10.34 8.00 57.85
C ALA A 341 11.21 9.00 58.62
N HIS A 342 10.57 10.03 59.19
CA HIS A 342 11.13 10.75 60.33
C HIS A 342 11.12 9.79 61.52
N SER A 343 12.15 8.95 61.52
CA SER A 343 12.75 8.38 62.72
C SER A 343 13.19 9.55 63.61
N VAL A 344 12.29 10.04 64.46
CA VAL A 344 12.67 10.77 65.67
C VAL A 344 12.98 9.71 66.72
N LYS A 345 14.28 9.48 66.94
CA LYS A 345 14.83 8.85 68.14
C LYS A 345 15.92 9.76 68.70
N ALA A 346 15.93 9.81 70.03
CA ALA A 346 16.83 10.52 70.95
C ALA A 346 16.49 12.02 71.12
N GLU A 347 16.30 12.56 72.33
CA GLU A 347 16.70 12.12 73.68
C GLU A 347 15.57 12.21 74.71
#